data_AF-A0A928BBD5-F1
#
_entry.id   AF-A0A928BBD5-F1
#
_cell.length_a   1.000
_cell.length_b   1.000
_cell.length_c   1.000
_cell.angle_alpha   90.00
_cell.angle_beta   90.00
_cell.angle_gamma   90.00
#
_symmetry.space_group_name_H-M   'P 1'
#
loop_
_entity.id
_entity.type
_entity.pdbx_description
1 polymer ?
#
loop_
_entity_poly.entity_id
_entity_poly.type
_entity_poly.pdbx_seq_one_letter_code
_entity_poly.pdbx_strand_id
1 'polypeptide(L)'
;MKILLETTMGNITLALYDQTPKHRDNFVELVEKGFYNGLLFHRVIEDFMVQGGDPDSLDAAPGQRLGAGGLDYTVEAEFRFPELMHKRGALAAARQGDAVNPQRRSSSCQFYIVWGTVYEPEEIDQMAMQLERYTRGQVVLTDEVKKIYTTVGGTPHLDGQYTVFGEVVEGLDVIEQMQEVRTDRSDRPYEDIKIIKASVIA
;
A
#
# COMPACT_ATOMS: atom_id res chain seq x y z
N MET A 1 9.04 6.08 -13.59
CA MET A 1 10.17 6.28 -12.65
C MET A 1 10.23 5.09 -11.70
N LYS A 2 11.42 4.69 -11.22
CA LYS A 2 11.57 3.51 -10.35
C LYS A 2 12.25 3.85 -9.02
N ILE A 3 11.84 3.17 -7.96
CA ILE A 3 12.45 3.23 -6.63
C ILE A 3 12.92 1.82 -6.25
N LEU A 4 14.17 1.70 -5.81
CA LEU A 4 14.69 0.50 -5.17
C LEU A 4 14.54 0.65 -3.65
N LEU A 5 13.85 -0.30 -3.02
CA LEU A 5 13.87 -0.49 -1.57
C LEU A 5 14.80 -1.66 -1.24
N GLU A 6 15.94 -1.38 -0.64
CA GLU A 6 16.81 -2.37 -0.03
C GLU A 6 16.29 -2.64 1.37
N THR A 7 15.86 -3.88 1.67
CA THR A 7 15.28 -4.24 2.97
C THR A 7 16.04 -5.37 3.64
N THR A 8 15.78 -5.61 4.93
CA THR A 8 16.34 -6.76 5.66
C THR A 8 15.87 -8.12 5.13
N MET A 9 14.82 -8.17 4.31
CA MET A 9 14.31 -9.41 3.71
C MET A 9 14.60 -9.52 2.20
N GLY A 10 15.28 -8.54 1.60
CA GLY A 10 15.59 -8.52 0.18
C GLY A 10 15.22 -7.21 -0.50
N ASN A 11 15.44 -7.16 -1.80
CA ASN A 11 15.24 -5.96 -2.60
C ASN A 11 13.85 -5.97 -3.25
N ILE A 12 13.20 -4.81 -3.25
CA ILE A 12 11.92 -4.58 -3.91
C ILE A 12 12.09 -3.39 -4.86
N THR A 13 11.81 -3.59 -6.15
CA THR A 13 11.80 -2.51 -7.13
C THR A 13 10.35 -2.08 -7.38
N LEU A 14 10.06 -0.81 -7.13
CA LEU A 14 8.76 -0.18 -7.36
C LEU A 14 8.80 0.65 -8.65
N ALA A 15 7.81 0.51 -9.52
CA ALA A 15 7.54 1.47 -10.58
C ALA A 15 6.43 2.43 -10.13
N LEU A 16 6.65 3.74 -10.28
CA LEU A 16 5.67 4.77 -9.94
C LEU A 16 4.91 5.22 -11.19
N TYR A 17 3.61 5.48 -11.03
CA TYR A 17 2.71 5.87 -12.10
C TYR A 17 2.70 7.39 -12.34
N ASP A 18 2.58 7.80 -13.60
CA ASP A 18 2.51 9.22 -13.98
C ASP A 18 1.10 9.80 -13.82
N GLN A 19 0.09 8.93 -13.68
CA GLN A 19 -1.31 9.29 -13.49
C GLN A 19 -1.58 9.87 -12.10
N THR A 20 -0.71 9.62 -11.12
CA THR A 20 -0.84 10.13 -9.74
C THR A 20 0.38 10.98 -9.35
N PRO A 21 0.59 12.12 -10.06
CA PRO A 21 1.80 12.90 -9.94
C PRO A 21 2.01 13.45 -8.52
N LYS A 22 0.95 13.81 -7.77
CA LYS A 22 1.13 14.33 -6.41
C LYS A 22 1.73 13.28 -5.49
N HIS A 23 1.31 12.02 -5.60
CA HIS A 23 1.87 10.92 -4.80
C HIS A 23 3.24 10.49 -5.29
N ARG A 24 3.42 10.37 -6.61
CA ARG A 24 4.71 10.06 -7.23
C ARG A 24 5.78 11.05 -6.80
N ASP A 25 5.52 12.34 -6.98
CA ASP A 25 6.50 13.40 -6.74
C ASP A 25 6.81 13.52 -5.24
N ASN A 26 5.79 13.43 -4.38
CA ASN A 26 5.98 13.39 -2.92
C ASN A 26 6.83 12.18 -2.48
N PHE A 27 6.53 10.98 -2.99
CA PHE A 27 7.27 9.78 -2.62
C PHE A 27 8.74 9.89 -3.04
N VAL A 28 9.00 10.41 -4.24
CA VAL A 28 10.37 10.63 -4.75
C VAL A 28 11.12 11.66 -3.93
N GLU A 29 10.50 12.79 -3.61
CA GLU A 29 11.12 13.82 -2.76
C GLU A 29 11.54 13.25 -1.40
N LEU A 30 10.69 12.41 -0.78
CA LEU A 30 11.02 11.74 0.48
C LEU A 30 12.15 10.72 0.33
N VAL A 31 12.16 9.94 -0.76
CA VAL A 31 13.25 9.00 -1.06
C VAL A 31 14.58 9.75 -1.26
N GLU A 32 14.60 10.83 -2.03
CA GLU A 32 15.80 11.63 -2.29
C GLU A 32 16.37 12.29 -1.02
N LYS A 33 15.49 12.65 -0.08
CA LYS A 33 15.88 13.13 1.26
C LYS A 33 16.35 12.01 2.20
N GLY A 34 16.27 10.75 1.79
CA GLY A 34 16.60 9.59 2.63
C GLY A 34 15.59 9.34 3.76
N PHE A 35 14.38 9.90 3.67
CA PHE A 35 13.36 9.83 4.72
C PHE A 35 13.00 8.41 5.12
N TYR A 36 12.92 7.49 4.15
CA TYR A 36 12.53 6.11 4.38
C TYR A 36 13.66 5.24 4.96
N ASN A 37 14.90 5.73 4.99
CA ASN A 37 16.04 4.94 5.44
C ASN A 37 15.93 4.67 6.95
N GLY A 38 15.94 3.40 7.32
CA GLY A 38 15.80 2.92 8.68
C GLY A 38 14.36 2.71 9.15
N LEU A 39 13.35 3.17 8.40
CA LEU A 39 11.94 2.97 8.75
C LEU A 39 11.52 1.51 8.59
N LEU A 40 10.47 1.13 9.31
CA LEU A 40 9.96 -0.24 9.38
C LEU A 40 8.74 -0.44 8.49
N PHE A 41 8.61 -1.66 7.97
CA PHE A 41 7.30 -2.24 7.66
C PHE A 41 6.64 -2.65 8.98
N HIS A 42 5.88 -1.73 9.55
CA HIS A 42 5.41 -1.80 10.92
C HIS A 42 4.07 -2.52 11.08
N ARG A 43 3.37 -2.82 9.97
CA ARG A 43 2.10 -3.52 9.97
C ARG A 43 2.01 -4.48 8.79
N VAL A 44 1.82 -5.75 9.07
CA VAL A 44 1.78 -6.85 8.10
C VAL A 44 0.56 -7.71 8.36
N ILE A 45 -0.27 -7.89 7.33
CA ILE A 45 -1.48 -8.69 7.43
C ILE A 45 -1.49 -9.68 6.29
N GLU A 46 -1.48 -10.96 6.66
CA GLU A 46 -1.57 -12.09 5.75
C GLU A 46 -2.81 -11.95 4.84
N ASP A 47 -2.66 -12.27 3.56
CA ASP A 47 -3.71 -12.14 2.53
C ASP A 47 -4.26 -10.72 2.31
N PHE A 48 -3.56 -9.69 2.82
CA PHE A 48 -3.97 -8.31 2.67
C PHE A 48 -2.85 -7.40 2.17
N MET A 49 -1.93 -6.97 3.05
CA MET A 49 -0.91 -5.97 2.69
C MET A 49 0.24 -5.90 3.70
N VAL A 50 1.36 -5.32 3.25
CA VAL A 50 2.50 -4.91 4.07
C VAL A 50 2.61 -3.39 4.05
N GLN A 51 2.63 -2.75 5.22
CA GLN A 51 2.56 -1.29 5.37
C GLN A 51 3.81 -0.74 6.07
N GLY A 52 4.33 0.36 5.52
CA GLY A 52 5.52 1.05 6.00
C GLY A 52 5.40 2.57 5.91
N GLY A 53 6.52 3.26 6.15
CA GLY A 53 6.64 4.71 6.01
C GLY A 53 6.18 5.53 7.22
N ASP A 54 6.00 4.92 8.39
CA ASP A 54 5.74 5.64 9.64
C ASP A 54 7.06 6.22 10.19
N PRO A 55 7.23 7.55 10.32
CA PRO A 55 8.45 8.16 10.86
C PRO A 55 8.72 7.76 12.32
N ASP A 56 7.70 7.43 13.11
CA ASP A 56 7.86 7.01 14.50
C ASP A 56 8.52 5.63 14.62
N SER A 57 8.74 4.94 13.50
CA SER A 57 9.34 3.61 13.45
C SER A 57 10.88 3.60 13.48
N LEU A 58 11.56 4.71 13.18
CA LEU A 58 13.01 4.76 12.98
C LEU A 58 13.81 4.17 14.17
N ASP A 59 13.39 4.49 15.38
CA ASP A 59 13.99 4.06 16.65
C ASP A 59 12.94 3.43 17.60
N ALA A 60 11.89 2.85 17.03
CA ALA A 60 10.81 2.29 17.83
C ALA A 60 11.30 1.14 18.72
N ALA A 61 10.88 1.16 19.99
CA ALA A 61 11.15 0.05 20.88
C ALA A 61 10.42 -1.23 20.39
N PRO A 62 10.94 -2.43 20.72
CA PRO A 62 10.24 -3.68 20.41
C PRO A 62 8.80 -3.67 20.96
N GLY A 63 7.83 -3.99 20.10
CA GLY A 63 6.40 -3.99 20.47
C GLY A 63 5.76 -2.61 20.63
N GLN A 64 6.47 -1.51 20.34
CA GLN A 64 5.86 -0.18 20.32
C GLN A 64 4.75 -0.13 19.27
N ARG A 65 3.60 0.44 19.64
CA ARG A 65 2.50 0.64 18.70
C ARG A 65 2.88 1.73 17.69
N LEU A 66 2.69 1.42 16.42
CA LEU A 66 2.98 2.29 15.27
C LEU A 66 1.73 2.45 14.38
N GLY A 67 1.86 3.23 13.31
CA GLY A 67 0.85 3.54 12.30
C GLY A 67 0.19 4.91 12.48
N ALA A 68 0.52 5.65 13.54
CA ALA A 68 -0.07 6.96 13.83
C ALA A 68 0.80 8.14 13.38
N GLY A 69 2.08 7.93 13.10
CA GLY A 69 3.00 8.98 12.72
C GLY A 69 2.82 9.48 11.28
N GLY A 70 3.35 10.67 11.01
CA GLY A 70 3.31 11.33 9.72
C GLY A 70 3.95 12.71 9.77
N LEU A 71 4.12 13.32 8.60
CA LEU A 71 4.55 14.72 8.49
C LEU A 71 3.36 15.66 8.68
N ASP A 72 3.62 16.96 8.83
CA ASP A 72 2.65 18.03 9.11
C ASP A 72 1.71 18.38 7.94
N TYR A 73 1.60 17.49 6.95
CA TYR A 73 0.73 17.63 5.79
C TYR A 73 0.13 16.28 5.37
N THR A 74 -0.82 16.36 4.43
CA THR A 74 -1.45 15.20 3.76
C THR A 74 -1.46 15.42 2.26
N VAL A 75 -1.50 14.35 1.47
CA VAL A 75 -1.56 14.43 0.00
C VAL A 75 -3.01 14.34 -0.47
N GLU A 76 -3.41 15.17 -1.44
CA GLU A 76 -4.76 15.11 -1.99
C GLU A 76 -4.98 13.81 -2.76
N ALA A 77 -6.15 13.18 -2.60
CA ALA A 77 -6.48 11.93 -3.25
C ALA A 77 -6.40 12.02 -4.78
N GLU A 78 -5.87 10.98 -5.43
CA GLU A 78 -5.76 10.86 -6.89
C GLU A 78 -6.35 9.50 -7.32
N PHE A 79 -7.62 9.27 -7.02
CA PHE A 79 -8.29 8.02 -7.38
C PHE A 79 -8.41 7.88 -8.90
N ARG A 80 -7.87 6.79 -9.45
CA ARG A 80 -7.83 6.52 -10.90
C ARG A 80 -8.43 5.16 -11.24
N PHE A 81 -9.57 4.82 -10.67
CA PHE A 81 -10.26 3.58 -11.02
C PHE A 81 -11.02 3.73 -12.36
N PRO A 82 -11.03 2.73 -13.25
CA PRO A 82 -10.43 1.39 -13.13
C PRO A 82 -8.97 1.28 -13.60
N GLU A 83 -8.36 2.37 -14.07
CA GLU A 83 -6.99 2.37 -14.62
C GLU A 83 -5.95 1.88 -13.59
N LEU A 84 -6.06 2.34 -12.35
CA LEU A 84 -5.23 1.96 -11.22
C LEU A 84 -6.11 1.31 -10.14
N MET A 85 -5.78 0.07 -9.80
CA MET A 85 -6.56 -0.80 -8.91
C MET A 85 -5.66 -1.50 -7.89
N HIS A 86 -6.24 -1.96 -6.79
CA HIS A 86 -5.53 -2.63 -5.71
C HIS A 86 -5.30 -4.11 -6.00
N LYS A 87 -4.76 -4.43 -7.18
CA LYS A 87 -4.29 -5.79 -7.51
C LYS A 87 -3.05 -6.14 -6.68
N ARG A 88 -2.73 -7.42 -6.56
CA ARG A 88 -1.47 -7.90 -5.96
C ARG A 88 -0.26 -7.16 -6.56
N GLY A 89 0.63 -6.70 -5.69
CA GLY A 89 1.81 -5.90 -6.03
C GLY A 89 1.54 -4.39 -6.15
N ALA A 90 0.29 -3.91 -6.08
CA ALA A 90 0.00 -2.48 -6.15
C ALA A 90 0.60 -1.73 -4.94
N LEU A 91 1.21 -0.58 -5.20
CA LEU A 91 1.69 0.36 -4.19
C LEU A 91 0.64 1.46 -3.99
N ALA A 92 0.14 1.61 -2.77
CA ALA A 92 -0.92 2.56 -2.46
C ALA A 92 -0.66 3.32 -1.16
N ALA A 93 -1.25 4.51 -1.05
CA ALA A 93 -1.03 5.40 0.08
C ALA A 93 -2.02 5.10 1.22
N ALA A 94 -1.50 5.03 2.45
CA ALA A 94 -2.32 4.86 3.63
C ALA A 94 -3.09 6.16 3.95
N ARG A 95 -4.19 6.07 4.69
CA ARG A 95 -4.92 7.24 5.22
C ARG A 95 -5.71 6.87 6.46
N GLN A 96 -6.12 7.89 7.20
CA GLN A 96 -7.14 7.74 8.23
C GLN A 96 -8.52 7.44 7.60
N GLY A 97 -9.38 6.77 8.37
CA GLY A 97 -10.74 6.43 7.95
C GLY A 97 -11.64 7.65 7.76
N ASP A 98 -12.71 7.47 6.98
CA ASP A 98 -13.58 8.55 6.47
C ASP A 98 -14.22 9.42 7.56
N ALA A 99 -14.45 8.88 8.76
CA ALA A 99 -15.00 9.64 9.88
C ALA A 99 -14.06 10.76 10.37
N VAL A 100 -12.75 10.57 10.24
CA VAL A 100 -11.72 11.56 10.59
C VAL A 100 -11.25 12.32 9.35
N ASN A 101 -11.20 11.63 8.22
CA ASN A 101 -10.66 12.14 6.96
C ASN A 101 -11.70 12.01 5.83
N PRO A 102 -12.76 12.86 5.83
CA PRO A 102 -13.85 12.76 4.86
C PRO A 102 -13.43 13.12 3.44
N GLN A 103 -12.37 13.93 3.26
CA GLN A 103 -11.80 14.20 1.94
C GLN A 103 -10.87 13.06 1.46
N ARG A 104 -10.67 12.03 2.28
CA ARG A 104 -9.86 10.84 1.99
C ARG A 104 -8.44 11.17 1.53
N ARG A 105 -7.86 12.23 2.08
CA ARG A 105 -6.48 12.63 1.79
C ARG A 105 -5.52 11.56 2.30
N SER A 106 -4.47 11.30 1.57
CA SER A 106 -3.47 10.31 1.94
C SER A 106 -2.56 10.84 3.05
N SER A 107 -2.01 9.91 3.84
CA SER A 107 -0.83 10.16 4.66
C SER A 107 0.26 10.82 3.82
N SER A 108 1.05 11.70 4.43
CA SER A 108 2.20 12.34 3.80
C SER A 108 3.28 11.33 3.38
N CYS A 109 3.41 10.21 4.10
CA CYS A 109 4.56 9.33 3.92
C CYS A 109 4.26 7.84 4.09
N GLN A 110 3.15 7.45 4.73
CA GLN A 110 2.82 6.05 4.91
C GLN A 110 2.22 5.43 3.64
N PHE A 111 2.69 4.24 3.30
CA PHE A 111 2.28 3.48 2.13
C PHE A 111 2.11 2.01 2.48
N TYR A 112 1.43 1.27 1.62
CA TYR A 112 1.36 -0.18 1.68
C TYR A 112 1.53 -0.80 0.30
N ILE A 113 2.03 -2.02 0.29
CA ILE A 113 2.11 -2.88 -0.89
C ILE A 113 1.05 -3.97 -0.72
N VAL A 114 0.17 -4.08 -1.71
CA VAL A 114 -0.93 -5.04 -1.70
C VAL A 114 -0.39 -6.45 -1.95
N TRP A 115 -0.76 -7.39 -1.09
CA TRP A 115 -0.69 -8.81 -1.42
C TRP A 115 -2.06 -9.31 -1.87
N GLY A 116 -3.06 -9.19 -0.98
CA GLY A 116 -4.44 -9.54 -1.26
C GLY A 116 -4.67 -11.04 -1.50
N THR A 117 -5.95 -11.39 -1.65
CA THR A 117 -6.36 -12.77 -1.95
C THR A 117 -6.86 -12.91 -3.39
N VAL A 118 -6.86 -14.15 -3.88
CA VAL A 118 -7.56 -14.52 -5.12
C VAL A 118 -8.99 -14.90 -4.74
N TYR A 119 -9.95 -14.24 -5.35
CA TYR A 119 -11.36 -14.41 -5.01
C TYR A 119 -12.03 -15.48 -5.87
N GLU A 120 -12.97 -16.22 -5.28
CA GLU A 120 -13.92 -16.99 -6.07
C GLU A 120 -14.91 -16.05 -6.78
N PRO A 121 -15.47 -16.45 -7.95
CA PRO A 121 -16.39 -15.63 -8.72
C PRO A 121 -17.58 -15.06 -7.89
N GLU A 122 -18.17 -15.88 -7.03
CA GLU A 122 -19.30 -15.46 -6.19
C GLU A 122 -18.88 -14.44 -5.12
N GLU A 123 -17.67 -14.58 -4.58
CA GLU A 123 -17.14 -13.66 -3.56
C GLU A 123 -16.85 -12.28 -4.17
N ILE A 124 -16.25 -12.25 -5.36
CA ILE A 124 -15.95 -10.99 -6.05
C ILE A 124 -17.23 -10.27 -6.48
N ASP A 125 -18.28 -11.00 -6.87
CA ASP A 125 -19.58 -10.40 -7.19
C ASP A 125 -20.25 -9.78 -5.96
N GLN A 126 -20.19 -10.44 -4.81
CA GLN A 126 -20.68 -9.89 -3.55
C GLN A 126 -19.91 -8.64 -3.13
N MET A 127 -18.57 -8.67 -3.24
CA MET A 127 -17.74 -7.53 -2.92
C MET A 127 -18.00 -6.35 -3.88
N ALA A 128 -18.16 -6.63 -5.17
CA ALA A 128 -18.51 -5.62 -6.17
C ALA A 128 -19.82 -4.90 -5.83
N MET A 129 -20.87 -5.65 -5.47
CA MET A 129 -22.15 -5.05 -5.06
C MET A 129 -22.02 -4.20 -3.80
N GLN A 130 -21.23 -4.65 -2.81
CA GLN A 130 -21.01 -3.87 -1.58
C GLN A 130 -20.25 -2.58 -1.86
N LEU A 131 -19.20 -2.64 -2.68
CA LEU A 131 -18.39 -1.49 -3.04
C LEU A 131 -19.19 -0.48 -3.87
N GLU A 132 -19.95 -0.95 -4.86
CA GLU A 132 -20.83 -0.08 -5.66
C GLU A 132 -21.83 0.67 -4.77
N ARG A 133 -22.46 -0.04 -3.82
CA ARG A 133 -23.39 0.57 -2.86
C ARG A 133 -22.70 1.59 -1.95
N TYR A 134 -21.54 1.23 -1.40
CA TYR A 134 -20.76 2.10 -0.53
C TYR A 134 -20.31 3.38 -1.25
N THR A 135 -19.90 3.25 -2.51
CA THR A 135 -19.43 4.35 -3.35
C THR A 135 -20.54 5.06 -4.11
N ARG A 136 -21.80 4.69 -3.88
CA ARG A 136 -22.98 5.25 -4.55
C ARG A 136 -22.88 5.19 -6.08
N GLY A 137 -22.38 4.07 -6.59
CA GLY A 137 -22.22 3.82 -8.03
C GLY A 137 -20.97 4.43 -8.66
N GLN A 138 -20.10 5.10 -7.89
CA GLN A 138 -18.87 5.69 -8.43
C GLN A 138 -17.82 4.64 -8.81
N VAL A 139 -17.82 3.49 -8.14
CA VAL A 139 -16.92 2.37 -8.42
C VAL A 139 -17.76 1.15 -8.79
N VAL A 140 -17.61 0.71 -10.03
CA VAL A 140 -18.27 -0.48 -10.58
C VAL A 140 -17.20 -1.40 -11.12
N LEU A 141 -17.10 -2.61 -10.56
CA LEU A 141 -16.16 -3.63 -11.03
C LEU A 141 -16.69 -4.24 -12.32
N THR A 142 -16.05 -3.93 -13.44
CA THR A 142 -16.34 -4.57 -14.74
C THR A 142 -15.87 -6.02 -14.73
N ASP A 143 -16.35 -6.84 -15.67
CA ASP A 143 -15.92 -8.23 -15.79
C ASP A 143 -14.41 -8.37 -15.99
N GLU A 144 -13.78 -7.40 -16.67
CA GLU A 144 -12.33 -7.33 -16.84
C GLU A 144 -11.61 -7.11 -15.51
N VAL A 145 -12.10 -6.20 -14.68
CA VAL A 145 -11.55 -5.95 -13.34
C VAL A 145 -11.77 -7.16 -12.42
N LYS A 146 -12.97 -7.75 -12.44
CA LYS A 146 -13.27 -8.97 -11.66
C LYS A 146 -12.33 -10.10 -12.04
N LYS A 147 -12.06 -10.29 -13.34
CA LYS A 147 -11.13 -11.31 -13.83
C LYS A 147 -9.72 -11.13 -13.26
N ILE A 148 -9.25 -9.91 -13.04
CA ILE A 148 -7.96 -9.67 -12.38
C ILE A 148 -8.00 -10.16 -10.94
N TYR A 149 -9.06 -9.86 -10.19
CA TYR A 149 -9.20 -10.29 -8.80
C TYR A 149 -9.41 -11.80 -8.62
N THR A 150 -9.95 -12.50 -9.62
CA THR A 150 -10.09 -13.97 -9.60
C THR A 150 -8.88 -14.72 -10.14
N THR A 151 -7.86 -14.03 -10.68
CA THR A 151 -6.67 -14.68 -11.25
C THR A 151 -5.35 -14.21 -10.64
N VAL A 152 -5.21 -12.91 -10.43
CA VAL A 152 -4.03 -12.28 -9.83
C VAL A 152 -4.23 -12.04 -8.33
N GLY A 153 -5.47 -11.71 -7.95
CA GLY A 153 -5.81 -11.35 -6.58
C GLY A 153 -5.56 -9.88 -6.25
N GLY A 154 -5.91 -9.48 -5.03
CA GLY A 154 -5.77 -8.11 -4.54
C GLY A 154 -6.76 -7.75 -3.44
N THR A 155 -7.10 -6.47 -3.32
CA THR A 155 -7.98 -5.93 -2.27
C THR A 155 -9.06 -5.00 -2.85
N PRO A 156 -10.04 -5.54 -3.59
CA PRO A 156 -11.00 -4.76 -4.38
C PRO A 156 -11.80 -3.75 -3.56
N HIS A 157 -12.08 -4.05 -2.28
CA HIS A 157 -12.82 -3.14 -1.39
C HIS A 157 -12.12 -1.79 -1.14
N LEU A 158 -10.85 -1.64 -1.51
CA LEU A 158 -10.10 -0.38 -1.44
C LEU A 158 -10.20 0.46 -2.73
N ASP A 159 -10.71 -0.11 -3.83
CA ASP A 159 -10.74 0.54 -5.14
C ASP A 159 -11.56 1.84 -5.13
N GLY A 160 -10.97 2.87 -5.74
CA GLY A 160 -11.51 4.23 -5.74
C GLY A 160 -11.61 4.89 -4.36
N GLN A 161 -11.10 4.25 -3.29
CA GLN A 161 -11.13 4.77 -1.92
C GLN A 161 -9.73 5.15 -1.39
N TYR A 162 -8.68 4.62 -2.00
CA TYR A 162 -7.27 4.86 -1.69
C TYR A 162 -6.50 5.10 -2.99
N THR A 163 -5.47 5.95 -2.93
CA THR A 163 -4.66 6.25 -4.12
C THR A 163 -3.63 5.15 -4.34
N VAL A 164 -3.75 4.43 -5.44
CA VAL A 164 -2.70 3.58 -5.99
C VAL A 164 -1.76 4.47 -6.80
N PHE A 165 -0.46 4.42 -6.52
CA PHE A 165 0.53 5.30 -7.16
C PHE A 165 1.76 4.58 -7.71
N GLY A 166 1.79 3.26 -7.63
CA GLY A 166 2.80 2.45 -8.30
C GLY A 166 2.49 0.96 -8.20
N GLU A 167 3.49 0.15 -8.52
CA GLU A 167 3.47 -1.30 -8.33
C GLU A 167 4.88 -1.87 -8.14
N VAL A 168 4.96 -3.05 -7.55
CA VAL A 168 6.16 -3.87 -7.52
C VAL A 168 6.41 -4.43 -8.92
N VAL A 169 7.61 -4.19 -9.45
CA VAL A 169 8.07 -4.76 -10.73
C VAL A 169 9.13 -5.84 -10.54
N GLU A 170 9.83 -5.85 -9.42
CA GLU A 170 10.77 -6.91 -9.00
C GLU A 170 10.70 -7.08 -7.48
N GLY A 171 10.89 -8.31 -6.99
CA GLY A 171 10.83 -8.61 -5.55
C GLY A 171 9.43 -8.94 -5.03
N LEU A 172 8.53 -9.48 -5.87
CA LEU A 172 7.21 -9.91 -5.40
C LEU A 172 7.29 -11.13 -4.46
N ASP A 173 8.29 -11.99 -4.66
CA ASP A 173 8.66 -13.10 -3.77
C ASP A 173 9.14 -12.61 -2.39
N VAL A 174 9.76 -11.43 -2.34
CA VAL A 174 10.10 -10.77 -1.08
C VAL A 174 8.84 -10.32 -0.34
N ILE A 175 7.84 -9.78 -1.05
CA ILE A 175 6.55 -9.41 -0.47
C ILE A 175 5.79 -10.65 0.04
N GLU A 176 5.84 -11.75 -0.71
CA GLU A 176 5.27 -13.05 -0.30
C GLU A 176 5.89 -13.53 1.02
N GLN A 177 7.22 -13.49 1.15
CA GLN A 177 7.86 -13.85 2.41
C GLN A 177 7.54 -12.87 3.55
N MET A 178 7.46 -11.57 3.24
CA MET A 178 7.14 -10.55 4.24
C MET A 178 5.74 -10.72 4.79
N GLN A 179 4.73 -11.04 3.96
CA GLN A 179 3.34 -11.13 4.42
C GLN A 179 3.07 -12.36 5.31
N GLU A 180 3.93 -13.38 5.22
CA GLU A 180 3.85 -14.63 6.01
C GLU A 180 4.58 -14.55 7.36
N VAL A 181 5.24 -13.43 7.68
CA VAL A 181 5.94 -13.30 8.97
C VAL A 181 4.96 -13.30 10.14
N ARG A 182 5.43 -13.82 11.27
CA ARG A 182 4.63 -13.80 12.50
C ARG A 182 4.47 -12.37 13.01
N THR A 183 3.23 -12.01 13.30
CA THR A 183 2.88 -10.69 13.86
C THR A 183 2.25 -10.81 15.25
N ASP A 184 2.30 -9.71 15.99
CA ASP A 184 1.58 -9.55 17.24
C ASP A 184 0.09 -9.21 17.02
N ARG A 185 -0.64 -8.96 18.10
CA ARG A 185 -2.09 -8.64 18.03
C ARG A 185 -2.43 -7.30 17.36
N SER A 186 -1.43 -6.47 17.10
CA SER A 186 -1.55 -5.20 16.40
C SER A 186 -1.06 -5.31 14.95
N ASP A 187 -0.87 -6.53 14.44
CA ASP A 187 -0.32 -6.84 13.12
C ASP A 187 1.14 -6.37 12.97
N ARG A 188 1.87 -6.09 14.06
CA ARG A 188 3.29 -5.71 13.99
C ARG A 188 4.17 -6.97 13.91
N PRO A 189 5.13 -7.06 12.98
CA PRO A 189 6.11 -8.15 12.97
C PRO A 189 6.87 -8.29 14.30
N TYR A 190 7.08 -9.52 14.77
CA TYR A 190 7.93 -9.77 15.95
C TYR A 190 9.41 -9.44 15.69
N GLU A 191 9.85 -9.68 14.46
CA GLU A 191 11.18 -9.31 13.97
C GLU A 191 11.02 -8.10 13.05
N ASP A 192 11.73 -7.02 13.34
CA ASP A 192 11.61 -5.77 12.60
C ASP A 192 12.08 -5.95 11.14
N ILE A 193 11.20 -5.62 10.20
CA ILE A 193 11.51 -5.57 8.77
C ILE A 193 11.83 -4.13 8.42
N LYS A 194 13.09 -3.85 8.09
CA LYS A 194 13.62 -2.48 7.94
C LYS A 194 13.92 -2.17 6.48
N ILE A 195 13.55 -0.97 6.04
CA ILE A 195 14.07 -0.37 4.81
C ILE A 195 15.48 0.11 5.14
N ILE A 196 16.50 -0.62 4.69
CA ILE A 196 17.91 -0.25 4.88
C ILE A 196 18.19 1.03 4.08
N LYS A 197 17.71 1.07 2.84
CA LYS A 197 17.86 2.22 1.97
C LYS A 197 16.75 2.27 0.92
N ALA A 198 16.23 3.46 0.66
CA ALA A 198 15.43 3.75 -0.52
C ALA A 198 16.23 4.61 -1.50
N SER A 199 16.23 4.26 -2.78
CA SER A 199 16.94 5.02 -3.83
C SER A 199 16.08 5.18 -5.07
N VAL A 200 16.11 6.36 -5.69
CA VAL A 200 15.62 6.54 -7.06
C VAL A 200 16.59 5.86 -8.02
N ILE A 201 16.08 5.02 -8.93
CA ILE A 201 16.90 4.29 -9.90
C ILE A 201 16.42 4.57 -11.33
N ALA A 202 17.37 4.49 -12.27
CA ALA A 202 17.15 4.74 -13.71
C ALA A 202 16.38 3.60 -14.39
#